data_AF-A0AA49GG45-F1
#
_entry.id   AF-A0AA49GG45-F1
#
_cell.length_a   1.000
_cell.length_b   1.000
_cell.length_c   1.000
_cell.angle_alpha   90.00
_cell.angle_beta   90.00
_cell.angle_gamma   90.00
#
_symmetry.space_group_name_H-M   'P 1'
#
loop_
_entity.id
_entity.type
_entity.pdbx_description
1 polymer ?
#
loop_
_entity_poly.entity_id
_entity_poly.type
_entity_poly.pdbx_seq_one_letter_code
_entity_poly.pdbx_strand_id
1 'polypeptide(L)'
;MGKFISIFFIIVQLGLGSLFVYAGVRKFIPSPARKSSNTEIVKDSTKDQMIQFIKGLKANTYFWPFLGVVEIIAGLLLVSQFFAVGGAILLTPITLNIFLFHIFLKPDDVTGGIMSGLYLFGSILIILRKHKTITNLIYTNKPFQL
;
A
#
# COMPACT_ATOMS: atom_id res chain seq x y z
N MET A 1 10.56 25.42 8.33
CA MET A 1 10.81 23.97 8.38
C MET A 1 12.22 23.71 7.86
N GLY A 2 13.11 23.10 8.63
CA GLY A 2 14.54 22.97 8.24
C GLY A 2 14.72 22.17 6.95
N LYS A 3 15.71 22.52 6.12
CA LYS A 3 15.97 21.82 4.84
C LYS A 3 16.11 20.29 5.02
N PHE A 4 16.77 19.87 6.10
CA PHE A 4 16.95 18.46 6.47
C PHE A 4 15.63 17.70 6.66
N ILE A 5 14.65 18.30 7.36
CA ILE A 5 13.37 17.63 7.58
C ILE A 5 12.59 17.49 6.27
N SER A 6 12.73 18.42 5.33
CA SER A 6 12.08 18.26 4.02
C SER A 6 12.69 17.13 3.20
N ILE A 7 14.03 17.03 3.21
CA ILE A 7 14.76 15.97 2.52
C ILE A 7 14.41 14.60 3.10
N PHE A 8 14.34 14.46 4.42
CA PHE A 8 13.94 13.22 5.08
C PHE A 8 12.59 12.69 4.58
N PHE A 9 11.57 13.55 4.51
CA PHE A 9 10.25 13.13 4.03
C PHE A 9 10.25 12.77 2.54
N ILE A 10 11.05 13.44 1.73
CA ILE A 10 11.21 13.09 0.31
C ILE A 10 11.81 11.69 0.20
N ILE A 11 12.83 11.37 1.00
CA ILE A 11 13.44 10.03 1.04
C ILE A 11 12.41 8.98 1.45
N VAL A 12 11.62 9.24 2.50
CA VAL A 12 10.54 8.33 2.95
C VAL A 12 9.51 8.13 1.83
N GLN A 13 9.09 9.19 1.17
CA GLN A 13 8.12 9.12 0.07
C GLN A 13 8.66 8.32 -1.13
N LEU A 14 9.91 8.55 -1.52
CA LEU A 14 10.57 7.81 -2.59
C LEU A 14 10.74 6.32 -2.23
N GLY A 15 11.12 6.04 -0.99
CA GLY A 15 11.24 4.69 -0.46
C GLY A 15 9.89 3.96 -0.48
N LEU A 16 8.83 4.59 0.03
CA LEU A 16 7.49 4.03 0.03
C LEU A 16 6.98 3.79 -1.40
N GLY A 17 7.14 4.77 -2.30
CA GLY A 17 6.74 4.63 -3.70
C GLY A 17 7.46 3.49 -4.40
N SER A 18 8.79 3.41 -4.25
CA SER A 18 9.61 2.35 -4.84
C SER A 18 9.24 0.96 -4.30
N LEU A 19 8.96 0.87 -2.99
CA LEU A 19 8.52 -0.36 -2.33
C LEU A 19 7.22 -0.87 -2.94
N PHE A 20 6.25 0.01 -3.21
CA PHE A 20 4.97 -0.39 -3.78
C PHE A 20 5.02 -0.70 -5.28
N VAL A 21 5.90 -0.03 -6.04
CA VAL A 21 6.22 -0.47 -7.41
C VAL A 21 6.76 -1.90 -7.39
N TYR A 22 7.73 -2.17 -6.51
CA TYR A 22 8.30 -3.51 -6.35
C TYR A 22 7.26 -4.55 -5.90
N ALA A 23 6.42 -4.21 -4.92
CA ALA A 23 5.37 -5.08 -4.42
C ALA A 23 4.36 -5.44 -5.52
N GLY A 24 3.94 -4.45 -6.32
CA GLY A 24 3.02 -4.67 -7.42
C GLY A 24 3.62 -5.50 -8.55
N VAL A 25 4.87 -5.23 -8.97
CA VAL A 25 5.58 -6.04 -9.98
C VAL A 25 5.70 -7.50 -9.53
N ARG A 26 6.00 -7.74 -8.25
CA ARG A 26 6.07 -9.10 -7.69
C ARG A 26 4.78 -9.88 -7.80
N LYS A 27 3.61 -9.24 -7.88
CA LYS A 27 2.32 -9.94 -8.01
C LYS A 27 2.11 -10.60 -9.37
N PHE A 28 2.88 -10.20 -10.38
CA PHE A 28 2.87 -10.81 -11.72
C PHE A 28 3.85 -11.99 -11.85
N ILE A 29 4.78 -12.12 -10.91
CA ILE A 29 5.74 -13.22 -10.89
C ILE A 29 5.08 -14.41 -10.17
N PRO A 30 4.97 -15.60 -10.80
CA PRO A 30 4.44 -16.78 -10.14
C PRO A 30 5.29 -17.10 -8.91
N SER A 31 4.73 -16.90 -7.72
CA SER A 31 5.40 -17.34 -6.50
C SER A 31 5.40 -18.86 -6.48
N PRO A 32 6.54 -19.53 -6.24
CA PRO A 32 6.54 -20.98 -6.06
C PRO A 32 5.52 -21.31 -4.97
N ALA A 33 4.69 -22.33 -5.22
CA ALA A 33 3.67 -22.76 -4.29
C ALA A 33 4.34 -22.95 -2.93
N ARG A 34 4.01 -22.10 -1.94
CA ARG A 34 4.47 -22.29 -0.58
C ARG A 34 3.88 -23.63 -0.16
N LYS A 35 4.71 -24.67 -0.10
CA LYS A 35 4.34 -25.94 0.51
C LYS A 35 3.83 -25.57 1.90
N SER A 36 2.53 -25.70 2.10
CA SER A 36 1.95 -25.66 3.44
C SER A 36 2.70 -26.72 4.21
N SER A 37 3.61 -26.31 5.09
CA SER A 37 4.31 -27.25 5.95
C SER A 37 3.23 -28.01 6.71
N ASN A 38 3.14 -29.31 6.46
CA ASN A 38 2.39 -30.27 7.26
C ASN A 38 3.02 -30.33 8.65
N THR A 39 2.87 -29.27 9.42
CA THR A 39 3.25 -29.23 10.83
C THR A 39 2.01 -28.83 11.60
N GLU A 40 1.36 -29.92 12.00
CA GLU A 40 0.59 -30.10 13.21
C GLU A 40 -0.85 -29.59 13.24
N ILE A 41 -1.66 -30.53 13.72
CA ILE A 41 -3.10 -30.54 13.89
C ILE A 41 -3.45 -29.57 15.02
N VAL A 42 -3.30 -28.27 14.75
CA VAL A 42 -4.05 -27.24 15.47
C VAL A 42 -4.94 -26.61 14.41
N LYS A 43 -6.23 -26.87 14.54
CA LYS A 43 -7.30 -26.23 13.79
C LYS A 43 -7.37 -24.77 14.25
N ASP A 44 -6.34 -23.99 13.95
CA ASP A 44 -6.35 -22.56 14.15
C ASP A 44 -7.26 -21.97 13.06
N SER A 45 -8.49 -21.70 13.46
CA SER A 45 -9.55 -21.12 12.63
C SER A 45 -9.09 -19.86 11.91
N THR A 46 -8.13 -19.11 12.48
CA THR A 46 -7.60 -17.86 11.93
C THR A 46 -6.69 -18.12 10.73
N LYS A 47 -5.78 -19.10 10.83
CA LYS A 47 -4.89 -19.50 9.73
C LYS A 47 -5.67 -20.04 8.52
N ASP A 48 -6.74 -20.80 8.77
CA ASP A 48 -7.62 -21.29 7.71
C ASP A 48 -8.36 -20.14 7.03
N GLN A 49 -8.88 -19.16 7.79
CA GLN A 49 -9.51 -17.95 7.25
C GLN A 49 -8.54 -17.13 6.40
N MET A 50 -7.29 -16.95 6.86
CA MET A 50 -6.23 -16.27 6.10
C MET A 50 -5.99 -16.93 4.74
N ILE A 51 -5.85 -18.25 4.73
CA ILE A 51 -5.63 -19.03 3.51
C ILE A 51 -6.83 -18.89 2.57
N GLN A 52 -8.06 -19.00 3.10
CA GLN A 52 -9.29 -18.84 2.32
C GLN A 52 -9.42 -17.43 1.72
N PHE A 53 -9.11 -16.39 2.49
CA PHE A 53 -9.11 -15.00 2.01
C PHE A 53 -8.15 -14.82 0.82
N ILE A 54 -6.89 -15.23 0.97
CA ILE A 54 -5.90 -15.10 -0.12
C ILE A 54 -6.26 -15.98 -1.32
N LYS A 55 -6.79 -17.19 -1.08
CA LYS A 55 -7.30 -18.05 -2.16
C LYS A 55 -8.46 -17.39 -2.89
N GLY A 56 -9.40 -16.77 -2.18
CA GLY A 56 -10.53 -16.04 -2.78
C GLY A 56 -10.08 -14.86 -3.65
N LEU A 57 -9.12 -14.06 -3.16
CA LEU A 57 -8.55 -12.96 -3.94
C LEU A 57 -7.78 -13.42 -5.20
N LYS A 58 -7.26 -14.65 -5.18
CA LYS A 58 -6.54 -15.28 -6.30
C LYS A 58 -7.41 -16.25 -7.11
N ALA A 59 -8.67 -16.44 -6.72
CA ALA A 59 -9.55 -17.41 -7.37
C ALA A 59 -9.92 -16.98 -8.79
N ASN A 60 -9.97 -15.66 -9.01
CA ASN A 60 -10.14 -15.08 -10.33
C ASN A 60 -8.81 -14.56 -10.87
N THR A 61 -8.73 -14.45 -12.20
CA THR A 61 -7.57 -13.94 -12.92
C THR A 61 -7.47 -12.40 -12.92
N TYR A 62 -8.38 -11.72 -12.22
CA TYR A 62 -8.55 -10.28 -12.30
C TYR A 62 -7.97 -9.54 -11.09
N PHE A 63 -8.42 -9.86 -9.88
CA PHE A 63 -8.19 -9.03 -8.70
C PHE A 63 -6.72 -8.98 -8.29
N TRP A 64 -6.02 -10.11 -8.29
CA TRP A 64 -4.61 -10.15 -7.88
C TRP A 64 -3.69 -9.35 -8.82
N PRO A 65 -3.78 -9.50 -10.15
CA PRO A 65 -3.10 -8.60 -11.10
C PRO A 65 -3.58 -7.15 -11.03
N PHE A 66 -4.88 -6.91 -10.93
CA PHE A 66 -5.45 -5.56 -10.80
C PHE A 66 -4.86 -4.81 -9.61
N LEU A 67 -4.83 -5.46 -8.43
CA LEU A 67 -4.23 -4.90 -7.23
C LEU A 67 -2.74 -4.56 -7.45
N GLY A 68 -2.01 -5.42 -8.17
CA GLY A 68 -0.62 -5.16 -8.56
C GLY A 68 -0.48 -3.94 -9.48
N VAL A 69 -1.36 -3.77 -10.47
CA VAL A 69 -1.37 -2.57 -11.35
C VAL A 69 -1.62 -1.31 -10.52
N VAL A 70 -2.61 -1.33 -9.62
CA VAL A 70 -2.94 -0.16 -8.79
C VAL A 70 -1.78 0.20 -7.86
N GLU A 71 -1.09 -0.78 -7.26
CA GLU A 71 0.11 -0.55 -6.45
C GLU A 71 1.28 0.04 -7.26
N ILE A 72 1.49 -0.42 -8.50
CA ILE A 72 2.50 0.14 -9.39
C ILE A 72 2.18 1.59 -9.71
N ILE A 73 0.94 1.88 -10.10
CA ILE A 73 0.50 3.24 -10.43
C ILE A 73 0.66 4.15 -9.19
N ALA A 74 0.17 3.72 -8.03
CA ALA A 74 0.33 4.47 -6.78
C ALA A 74 1.80 4.76 -6.46
N GLY A 75 2.65 3.73 -6.58
CA GLY A 75 4.08 3.81 -6.32
C GLY A 75 4.80 4.77 -7.27
N LEU A 76 4.49 4.70 -8.58
CA LEU A 76 5.05 5.63 -9.58
C LEU A 76 4.62 7.08 -9.33
N LEU A 77 3.36 7.32 -8.96
CA LEU A 77 2.87 8.66 -8.60
C LEU A 77 3.60 9.22 -7.35
N LEU A 78 3.89 8.36 -6.35
CA LEU A 78 4.68 8.73 -5.19
C LEU A 78 6.13 9.07 -5.54
N VAL A 79 6.75 8.29 -6.44
CA VAL A 79 8.13 8.52 -6.90
C VAL A 79 8.22 9.82 -7.73
N SER A 80 7.20 10.14 -8.53
CA SER A 80 7.14 11.32 -9.39
C SER A 80 7.25 12.67 -8.64
N GLN A 81 7.06 12.70 -7.31
CA GLN A 81 7.05 13.89 -6.44
C GLN A 81 5.91 14.89 -6.70
N PHE A 82 5.58 15.14 -7.97
CA PHE A 82 4.54 16.05 -8.43
C PHE A 82 3.15 15.49 -8.11
N PHE A 83 2.88 14.25 -8.49
CA PHE A 83 1.60 13.57 -8.25
C PHE A 83 1.56 12.77 -6.94
N ALA A 84 2.50 13.01 -6.03
CA ALA A 84 2.66 12.22 -4.81
C ALA A 84 1.40 12.16 -3.94
N VAL A 85 0.59 13.23 -3.94
CA VAL A 85 -0.67 13.27 -3.21
C VAL A 85 -1.68 12.28 -3.79
N GLY A 86 -1.82 12.24 -5.11
CA GLY A 86 -2.71 11.27 -5.78
C GLY A 86 -2.25 9.84 -5.54
N GLY A 87 -0.94 9.59 -5.61
CA GLY A 87 -0.36 8.29 -5.26
C GLY A 87 -0.66 7.87 -3.82
N ALA A 88 -0.49 8.79 -2.85
CA ALA A 88 -0.78 8.52 -1.45
C ALA A 88 -2.28 8.27 -1.18
N ILE A 89 -3.17 9.01 -1.84
CA ILE A 89 -4.63 8.81 -1.74
C ILE A 89 -5.02 7.43 -2.28
N LEU A 90 -4.48 7.06 -3.45
CA LEU A 90 -4.73 5.74 -4.06
C LEU A 90 -4.18 4.61 -3.18
N LEU A 91 -3.01 4.83 -2.56
CA LEU A 91 -2.33 3.83 -1.74
C LEU A 91 -3.00 3.62 -0.38
N THR A 92 -3.58 4.67 0.21
CA THR A 92 -4.16 4.64 1.56
C THR A 92 -5.18 3.50 1.78
N PRO A 93 -6.23 3.32 0.94
CA PRO A 93 -7.18 2.23 1.13
C PRO A 93 -6.54 0.84 0.94
N ILE A 94 -5.49 0.73 0.13
CA ILE A 94 -4.74 -0.51 -0.08
C ILE A 94 -3.93 -0.85 1.17
N THR A 95 -3.14 0.09 1.67
CA THR A 95 -2.35 -0.09 2.90
C THR A 95 -3.23 -0.32 4.11
N LEU A 96 -4.40 0.32 4.15
CA LEU A 96 -5.40 0.08 5.20
C LEU A 96 -5.90 -1.36 5.15
N ASN A 97 -6.26 -1.87 3.96
CA ASN A 97 -6.70 -3.26 3.83
C ASN A 97 -5.60 -4.26 4.23
N ILE A 98 -4.34 -4.01 3.83
CA ILE A 98 -3.19 -4.85 4.21
C ILE A 98 -2.95 -4.82 5.72
N PHE A 99 -3.09 -3.65 6.36
CA PHE A 99 -2.94 -3.48 7.80
C PHE A 99 -4.04 -4.23 8.56
N LEU A 100 -5.30 -4.07 8.15
CA LEU A 100 -6.43 -4.80 8.74
C LEU A 100 -6.30 -6.31 8.53
N PHE A 101 -5.78 -6.75 7.39
CA PHE A 101 -5.48 -8.17 7.14
C PHE A 101 -4.48 -8.72 8.18
N HIS A 102 -3.43 -7.97 8.55
CA HIS A 102 -2.50 -8.42 9.59
C HIS A 102 -3.14 -8.40 10.98
N ILE A 103 -3.95 -7.41 11.31
CA ILE A 103 -4.64 -7.35 12.61
C ILE A 103 -5.62 -8.52 12.79
N PHE A 104 -6.44 -8.81 11.77
CA PHE A 104 -7.55 -9.75 11.91
C PHE A 104 -7.24 -11.17 11.45
N LEU A 105 -6.46 -11.34 10.38
CA LEU A 105 -6.20 -12.65 9.77
C LEU A 105 -4.77 -13.16 9.98
N LYS A 106 -3.86 -12.31 10.49
CA LYS A 106 -2.48 -12.71 10.72
C LYS A 106 -1.85 -12.07 11.99
N PRO A 107 -2.52 -12.13 13.15
CA PRO A 107 -2.07 -11.45 14.37
C PRO A 107 -0.70 -11.95 14.86
N ASP A 108 -0.35 -13.21 14.57
CA ASP A 108 0.96 -13.79 14.92
C ASP A 108 2.14 -13.13 14.18
N ASP A 109 1.88 -12.50 13.02
CA ASP A 109 2.89 -11.78 12.25
C ASP A 109 2.98 -10.32 12.69
N VAL A 110 3.44 -10.12 13.92
CA VAL A 110 3.61 -8.80 14.53
C VAL A 110 4.49 -7.90 13.67
N THR A 111 5.57 -8.44 13.10
CA THR A 111 6.47 -7.69 12.22
C THR A 111 5.75 -7.21 10.96
N GLY A 112 4.98 -8.07 10.29
CA GLY A 112 4.16 -7.69 9.13
C GLY A 112 3.07 -6.67 9.48
N GLY A 113 2.44 -6.80 10.66
CA GLY A 113 1.48 -5.83 11.18
C GLY A 113 2.09 -4.44 11.39
N ILE A 114 3.27 -4.37 12.02
CA ILE A 114 3.98 -3.11 12.23
C ILE A 114 4.39 -2.48 10.89
N MET A 115 4.96 -3.27 9.97
CA MET A 115 5.37 -2.76 8.65
C MET A 115 4.19 -2.22 7.85
N SER A 116 3.08 -2.94 7.81
CA SER A 116 1.87 -2.48 7.12
C SER A 116 1.26 -1.24 7.77
N GLY A 117 1.32 -1.13 9.10
CA GLY A 117 0.96 0.09 9.84
C GLY A 117 1.86 1.28 9.49
N LEU A 118 3.17 1.08 9.34
CA LEU A 118 4.10 2.11 8.90
C LEU A 118 3.80 2.59 7.47
N TYR A 119 3.41 1.70 6.56
CA TYR A 119 3.02 2.08 5.20
C TYR A 119 1.77 2.95 5.19
N LEU A 120 0.75 2.57 5.97
CA LEU A 120 -0.48 3.34 6.15
C LEU A 120 -0.20 4.70 6.79
N PHE A 121 0.61 4.72 7.84
CA PHE A 121 1.00 5.97 8.49
C PHE A 121 1.78 6.88 7.53
N GLY A 122 2.70 6.31 6.75
CA GLY A 122 3.45 7.04 5.72
C GLY A 122 2.55 7.66 4.65
N SER A 123 1.56 6.92 4.14
CA SER A 123 0.64 7.44 3.12
C SER A 123 -0.21 8.59 3.68
N ILE A 124 -0.74 8.45 4.89
CA ILE A 124 -1.52 9.51 5.57
C ILE A 124 -0.64 10.74 5.83
N LEU A 125 0.59 10.54 6.31
CA LEU A 125 1.52 11.62 6.61
C LEU A 125 1.88 12.46 5.36
N ILE A 126 2.03 11.81 4.20
CA ILE A 126 2.24 12.49 2.91
C ILE A 126 1.03 13.36 2.54
N ILE A 127 -0.19 12.82 2.70
CA ILE A 127 -1.45 13.56 2.44
C ILE A 127 -1.54 14.78 3.36
N LEU A 128 -1.35 14.60 4.67
CA LEU A 128 -1.43 15.67 5.66
C LEU A 128 -0.40 16.78 5.39
N ARG A 129 0.84 16.40 5.06
CA ARG A 129 1.90 17.37 4.75
C ARG A 129 1.59 18.20 3.51
N LYS A 130 0.99 17.60 2.48
CA LYS A 130 0.66 18.26 1.21
C LYS A 130 -0.79 18.75 1.15
N HIS A 131 -1.48 18.84 2.29
CA HIS A 131 -2.88 19.27 2.36
C HIS A 131 -3.13 20.64 1.71
N LYS A 132 -2.21 21.60 1.82
CA LYS A 132 -2.34 22.91 1.16
C LYS A 132 -2.41 22.81 -0.37
N THR A 133 -1.70 21.86 -0.97
CA THR A 133 -1.77 21.58 -2.41
C THR A 133 -3.14 21.01 -2.80
N ILE A 134 -3.74 20.17 -1.96
CA ILE A 134 -5.11 19.64 -2.15
C ILE A 134 -6.13 20.78 -2.11
N THR A 135 -6.05 21.64 -1.08
CA THR A 135 -6.95 22.79 -0.95
C THR A 135 -6.81 23.72 -2.13
N ASN A 136 -5.60 24.02 -2.59
CA ASN A 136 -5.41 24.86 -3.77
C ASN A 136 -5.96 24.20 -5.05
N LEU A 137 -5.85 22.87 -5.21
CA LEU A 137 -6.41 22.18 -6.37
C LEU A 137 -7.94 22.21 -6.40
N ILE A 138 -8.59 22.03 -5.25
CA ILE A 138 -10.06 21.97 -5.13
C ILE A 138 -10.70 23.36 -5.17
N TYR A 139 -10.08 24.36 -4.53
CA TYR A 139 -10.64 25.70 -4.36
C TYR A 139 -10.12 26.74 -5.37
N THR A 140 -9.30 26.34 -6.36
CA THR A 140 -8.95 27.25 -7.45
C THR A 140 -10.15 27.46 -8.37
N ASN A 141 -10.95 28.48 -8.04
CA ASN A 141 -11.91 29.16 -8.93
C ASN A 141 -11.17 30.00 -9.99
N LYS A 142 -10.17 29.45 -10.69
CA LYS A 142 -9.69 30.11 -11.91
C LYS A 142 -10.54 29.56 -13.06
N PRO A 143 -11.38 30.39 -13.72
CA PRO A 143 -12.03 29.95 -14.94
C PRO A 143 -10.93 29.48 -15.89
N PHE A 144 -11.14 28.32 -16.50
CA PHE A 144 -10.32 27.88 -17.63
C PHE A 144 -10.36 29.00 -18.67
N GLN A 145 -9.30 29.80 -18.74
CA GLN A 145 -9.12 30.76 -19.82
C GLN A 145 -8.63 29.93 -21.00
N LEU A 146 -9.59 29.51 -21.83
CA LEU A 146 -9.38 28.93 -23.16
C LEU A 146 -9.00 30.04 -24.15
#